data_AF-A0A9P7AVU2-F1
#
_entry.id   AF-A0A9P7AVU2-F1
#
_cell.length_a   1.000
_cell.length_b   1.000
_cell.length_c   1.000
_cell.angle_alpha   90.00
_cell.angle_beta   90.00
_cell.angle_gamma   90.00
#
_symmetry.space_group_name_H-M   'P 1'
#
loop_
_entity.id
_entity.type
_entity.pdbx_description
1 polymer ?
#
loop_
_entity_poly.entity_id
_entity_poly.type
_entity_poly.pdbx_seq_one_letter_code
_entity_poly.pdbx_strand_id
1 'polypeptide(L)'
;MASSTAAQQSDNIAHAISGAGGGILSMALTYPLITLSTRAQVESKRAESGFLDAVKRIVQREGINGLYAGLDSALFGISVTNFVYYYWYEWTRAGFEKAAVNAGRASKRLTTIESMIAGAIAGSATVLLTNPIWVVNTRMTTRKRHGETEEALLPGTKAPKVPTTVGTLLALLKDEGPQALFSGVVPALVLVINPILQYTIFEQLKNVLEKKKRITPTVAFLLGALGKLFATSITYPYITVKSRMHVAGRDGGKESMVNAMKRIMREEGTVGFYKGIGPKVTQSVLTAAFLFAFKDVLYEQTIRLRRKIAVKA
;
A
#
# COMPACT_ATOMS: atom_id res chain seq x y z
N MET A 1 31.44 -19.90 20.16
CA MET A 1 30.00 -19.58 19.98
C MET A 1 29.73 -18.09 19.76
N ALA A 2 30.40 -17.15 20.44
CA ALA A 2 30.19 -15.69 20.23
C ALA A 2 30.46 -15.18 18.79
N SER A 3 31.43 -15.77 18.08
CA SER A 3 31.77 -15.40 16.70
C SER A 3 30.66 -15.74 15.67
N SER A 4 29.92 -16.84 15.86
CA SER A 4 28.83 -17.19 14.93
C SER A 4 27.59 -16.32 15.16
N THR A 5 27.32 -15.92 16.41
CA THR A 5 26.21 -15.01 16.73
C THR A 5 26.46 -13.60 16.18
N ALA A 6 27.68 -13.08 16.29
CA ALA A 6 28.05 -11.79 15.72
C ALA A 6 28.00 -11.80 14.17
N ALA A 7 28.48 -12.88 13.53
CA ALA A 7 28.37 -13.06 12.09
C ALA A 7 26.89 -13.10 11.63
N GLN A 8 26.06 -13.87 12.31
CA GLN A 8 24.63 -14.00 12.00
C GLN A 8 23.85 -12.71 12.24
N GLN A 9 24.18 -11.94 13.29
CA GLN A 9 23.61 -10.62 13.53
C GLN A 9 24.03 -9.62 12.43
N SER A 10 25.29 -9.68 11.98
CA SER A 10 25.77 -8.84 10.87
C SER A 10 25.09 -9.15 9.53
N ASP A 11 24.80 -10.43 9.25
CA ASP A 11 24.08 -10.85 8.05
C ASP A 11 22.61 -10.41 8.08
N ASN A 12 21.96 -10.49 9.25
CA ASN A 12 20.60 -9.99 9.43
C ASN A 12 20.50 -8.47 9.20
N ILE A 13 21.47 -7.69 9.69
CA ILE A 13 21.53 -6.24 9.45
C ILE A 13 21.74 -5.94 7.96
N ALA A 14 22.64 -6.67 7.29
CA ALA A 14 22.86 -6.51 5.85
C ALA A 14 21.61 -6.82 5.03
N HIS A 15 20.84 -7.84 5.40
CA HIS A 15 19.54 -8.14 4.78
C HIS A 15 18.49 -7.06 5.08
N ALA A 16 18.46 -6.51 6.29
CA ALA A 16 17.53 -5.46 6.67
C ALA A 16 17.81 -4.15 5.91
N ILE A 17 19.08 -3.73 5.82
CA ILE A 17 19.48 -2.51 5.10
C ILE A 17 19.26 -2.67 3.60
N SER A 18 19.65 -3.79 3.01
CA SER A 18 19.45 -4.04 1.57
C SER A 18 17.96 -4.15 1.22
N GLY A 19 17.16 -4.78 2.08
CA GLY A 19 15.70 -4.83 1.94
C GLY A 19 15.04 -3.44 2.05
N ALA A 20 15.42 -2.65 3.05
CA ALA A 20 14.89 -1.30 3.25
C ALA A 20 15.29 -0.35 2.11
N GLY A 21 16.58 -0.32 1.74
CA GLY A 21 17.07 0.49 0.62
C GLY A 21 16.45 0.09 -0.72
N GLY A 22 16.36 -1.22 -0.99
CA GLY A 22 15.70 -1.73 -2.19
C GLY A 22 14.22 -1.38 -2.23
N GLY A 23 13.54 -1.42 -1.09
CA GLY A 23 12.15 -1.00 -0.95
C GLY A 23 11.94 0.49 -1.25
N ILE A 24 12.79 1.36 -0.70
CA ILE A 24 12.72 2.81 -0.94
C ILE A 24 12.97 3.14 -2.41
N LEU A 25 14.02 2.57 -3.02
CA LEU A 25 14.34 2.81 -4.43
C LEU A 25 13.23 2.31 -5.36
N SER A 26 12.70 1.11 -5.08
CA SER A 26 11.58 0.56 -5.83
C SER A 26 10.34 1.44 -5.71
N MET A 27 10.05 1.90 -4.50
CA MET A 27 8.91 2.79 -4.25
C MET A 27 9.07 4.12 -4.98
N ALA A 28 10.26 4.72 -4.96
CA ALA A 28 10.54 5.96 -5.69
C ALA A 28 10.28 5.79 -7.20
N LEU A 29 10.76 4.70 -7.80
CA LEU A 29 10.56 4.45 -9.24
C LEU A 29 9.11 4.14 -9.61
N THR A 30 8.35 3.49 -8.72
CA THR A 30 6.98 3.08 -9.01
C THR A 30 5.91 4.01 -8.46
N TYR A 31 6.30 5.04 -7.69
CA TYR A 31 5.39 6.02 -7.11
C TYR A 31 4.50 6.72 -8.15
N PRO A 32 5.01 7.11 -9.34
CA PRO A 32 4.14 7.67 -10.40
C PRO A 32 2.95 6.78 -10.75
N LEU A 33 3.10 5.45 -10.70
CA LEU A 33 2.02 4.51 -10.96
C LEU A 33 1.02 4.44 -9.81
N ILE A 34 1.46 4.63 -8.57
CA ILE A 34 0.58 4.80 -7.40
C ILE A 34 -0.28 6.04 -7.60
N THR A 35 0.34 7.18 -7.91
CA THR A 35 -0.36 8.44 -8.17
C THR A 35 -1.40 8.29 -9.28
N LEU A 36 -1.04 7.66 -10.39
CA LEU A 36 -1.96 7.39 -11.50
C LEU A 36 -3.11 6.47 -11.09
N SER A 37 -2.82 5.37 -10.39
CA SER A 37 -3.85 4.44 -9.91
C SER A 37 -4.83 5.13 -8.97
N THR A 38 -4.33 5.88 -7.98
CA THR A 38 -5.17 6.57 -7.00
C THR A 38 -6.01 7.66 -7.65
N ARG A 39 -5.45 8.45 -8.58
CA ARG A 39 -6.21 9.45 -9.36
C ARG A 39 -7.31 8.80 -10.20
N ALA A 40 -6.99 7.70 -10.90
CA ALA A 40 -7.97 6.98 -11.72
C ALA A 40 -9.10 6.36 -10.88
N GLN A 41 -8.81 5.87 -9.67
CA GLN A 41 -9.82 5.29 -8.77
C GLN A 41 -10.86 6.32 -8.29
N VAL A 42 -10.47 7.59 -8.16
CA VAL A 42 -11.35 8.64 -7.65
C VAL A 42 -12.09 9.41 -8.75
N GLU A 43 -11.67 9.29 -10.01
CA GLU A 43 -12.24 10.05 -11.11
C GLU A 43 -13.53 9.42 -11.65
N SER A 44 -14.67 10.10 -11.48
CA SER A 44 -15.98 9.55 -11.82
C SER A 44 -16.31 9.59 -13.32
N LYS A 45 -15.88 10.61 -14.07
CA LYS A 45 -16.44 10.86 -15.43
C LYS A 45 -15.46 11.16 -16.58
N ARG A 46 -14.12 11.16 -16.39
CA ARG A 46 -13.20 11.73 -17.42
C ARG A 46 -12.03 10.90 -17.94
N ALA A 47 -11.91 9.62 -17.58
CA ALA A 47 -10.73 8.83 -17.95
C ALA A 47 -11.06 7.63 -18.86
N GLU A 48 -11.45 7.92 -20.10
CA GLU A 48 -11.18 7.02 -21.25
C GLU A 48 -9.86 7.41 -21.96
N SER A 49 -8.99 8.17 -21.29
CA SER A 49 -7.66 8.46 -21.83
C SER A 49 -6.70 7.33 -21.46
N GLY A 50 -5.97 6.80 -22.43
CA GLY A 50 -5.01 5.73 -22.21
C GLY A 50 -3.94 6.09 -21.17
N PHE A 51 -3.24 5.09 -20.64
CA PHE A 51 -2.20 5.26 -19.63
C PHE A 51 -1.19 6.38 -19.97
N LEU A 52 -0.74 6.43 -21.22
CA LEU A 52 0.21 7.44 -21.71
C LEU A 52 -0.39 8.84 -21.75
N ASP A 53 -1.67 8.97 -22.08
CA ASP A 53 -2.37 10.25 -22.11
C ASP A 53 -2.56 10.80 -20.69
N ALA A 54 -2.84 9.93 -19.72
CA ALA A 54 -2.92 10.33 -18.31
C ALA A 54 -1.56 10.85 -17.80
N VAL A 55 -0.46 10.16 -18.12
CA VAL A 55 0.90 10.61 -17.79
C VAL A 55 1.19 11.95 -18.44
N LYS A 56 0.96 12.09 -19.75
CA LYS A 56 1.20 13.31 -20.51
C LYS A 56 0.41 14.49 -19.94
N ARG A 57 -0.87 14.28 -19.61
CA ARG A 57 -1.73 15.31 -18.98
C ARG A 57 -1.20 15.76 -17.62
N ILE A 58 -0.73 14.84 -16.77
CA ILE A 58 -0.18 15.22 -15.46
C ILE A 58 1.13 16.00 -15.64
N VAL A 59 2.04 15.52 -16.48
CA VAL A 59 3.32 16.20 -16.72
C VAL A 59 3.10 17.59 -17.31
N GLN A 60 2.16 17.75 -18.23
CA GLN A 60 1.82 19.05 -18.82
C GLN A 60 1.16 20.02 -17.83
N ARG A 61 0.29 19.53 -16.93
CA ARG A 61 -0.46 20.38 -15.99
C ARG A 61 0.28 20.70 -14.69
N GLU A 62 1.02 19.73 -14.16
CA GLU A 62 1.59 19.79 -12.81
C GLU A 62 3.12 19.67 -12.81
N GLY A 63 3.72 19.33 -13.95
CA GLY A 63 5.13 18.97 -14.05
C GLY A 63 5.41 17.56 -13.51
N ILE A 64 6.68 17.17 -13.55
CA ILE A 64 7.15 15.87 -13.05
C ILE A 64 6.81 15.70 -11.56
N ASN A 65 6.86 16.79 -10.78
CA ASN A 65 6.53 16.78 -9.35
C ASN A 65 5.06 16.37 -9.07
N GLY A 66 4.14 16.57 -10.03
CA GLY A 66 2.75 16.11 -9.90
C GLY A 66 2.62 14.58 -9.82
N LEU A 67 3.54 13.83 -10.46
CA LEU A 67 3.59 12.37 -10.37
C LEU A 67 4.00 11.87 -8.97
N TYR A 68 4.63 12.73 -8.17
CA TYR A 68 5.10 12.46 -6.81
C TYR A 68 4.24 13.16 -5.74
N ALA A 69 3.07 13.66 -6.11
CA ALA A 69 2.15 14.30 -5.19
C ALA A 69 1.71 13.34 -4.08
N GLY A 70 2.07 13.68 -2.84
CA GLY A 70 1.77 12.86 -1.66
C GLY A 70 2.94 12.03 -1.15
N LEU A 71 4.10 12.01 -1.81
CA LEU A 71 5.20 11.10 -1.46
C LEU A 71 5.59 11.19 0.01
N ASP A 72 5.82 12.40 0.54
CA ASP A 72 6.24 12.60 1.93
C ASP A 72 5.20 12.07 2.94
N SER A 73 3.92 12.34 2.66
CA SER A 73 2.80 11.85 3.48
C SER A 73 2.67 10.33 3.40
N ALA A 74 2.87 9.76 2.21
CA ALA A 74 2.86 8.32 1.99
C ALA A 74 4.01 7.62 2.71
N LEU A 75 5.24 8.16 2.64
CA LEU A 75 6.41 7.61 3.33
C LEU A 75 6.20 7.61 4.85
N PHE A 76 5.77 8.74 5.40
CA PHE A 76 5.41 8.83 6.82
C PHE A 76 4.31 7.82 7.19
N GLY A 77 3.25 7.77 6.40
CA GLY A 77 2.14 6.84 6.60
C GLY A 77 2.56 5.38 6.57
N ILE A 78 3.47 4.99 5.67
CA ILE A 78 4.01 3.63 5.58
C ILE A 78 4.81 3.29 6.84
N SER A 79 5.65 4.20 7.33
CA SER A 79 6.41 3.98 8.56
C SER A 79 5.49 3.74 9.76
N VAL A 80 4.46 4.58 9.93
CA VAL A 80 3.48 4.41 11.02
C VAL A 80 2.67 3.11 10.83
N THR A 81 2.24 2.82 9.60
CA THR A 81 1.50 1.59 9.26
C THR A 81 2.29 0.34 9.64
N ASN A 82 3.58 0.28 9.26
CA ASN A 82 4.43 -0.85 9.59
C ASN A 82 4.64 -0.98 11.11
N PHE A 83 4.92 0.14 11.80
CA PHE A 83 5.09 0.13 13.25
C PHE A 83 3.85 -0.43 13.97
N VAL A 84 2.67 0.12 13.66
CA VAL A 84 1.41 -0.31 14.27
C VAL A 84 1.13 -1.78 13.94
N TYR A 85 1.28 -2.17 12.67
CA TYR A 85 1.04 -3.55 12.25
C TYR A 85 1.93 -4.54 13.01
N TYR A 86 3.25 -4.33 13.01
CA TYR A 86 4.17 -5.26 13.67
C TYR A 86 4.01 -5.27 15.19
N TYR A 87 3.73 -4.12 15.82
CA TYR A 87 3.45 -4.05 17.25
C TYR A 87 2.23 -4.92 17.61
N TRP A 88 1.10 -4.72 16.94
CA TRP A 88 -0.12 -5.48 17.22
C TRP A 88 0.03 -6.95 16.82
N TYR A 89 0.74 -7.24 15.74
CA TYR A 89 1.01 -8.61 15.31
C TYR A 89 1.83 -9.36 16.37
N GLU A 90 2.95 -8.80 16.83
CA GLU A 90 3.79 -9.42 17.86
C GLU A 90 3.07 -9.50 19.21
N TRP A 91 2.26 -8.50 19.57
CA TRP A 91 1.42 -8.54 20.77
C TRP A 91 0.40 -9.68 20.72
N THR A 92 -0.34 -9.82 19.63
CA THR A 92 -1.31 -10.91 19.45
C THR A 92 -0.62 -12.27 19.37
N ARG A 93 0.52 -12.33 18.68
CA ARG A 93 1.37 -13.52 18.58
C ARG A 93 1.82 -13.99 19.97
N ALA A 94 2.34 -13.10 20.81
CA ALA A 94 2.75 -13.42 22.17
C ALA A 94 1.59 -13.95 23.01
N GLY A 95 0.36 -13.44 22.78
CA GLY A 95 -0.86 -13.98 23.37
C GLY A 95 -1.12 -15.44 22.98
N PHE A 96 -1.07 -15.75 21.68
CA PHE A 96 -1.23 -17.13 21.18
C PHE A 96 -0.13 -18.07 21.66
N GLU A 97 1.12 -17.62 21.69
CA GLU A 97 2.25 -18.42 22.19
C GLU A 97 2.06 -18.78 23.68
N LYS A 98 1.61 -17.84 24.51
CA LYS A 98 1.28 -18.10 25.92
C LYS A 98 0.11 -19.09 26.06
N ALA A 99 -0.95 -18.92 25.27
CA ALA A 99 -2.09 -19.83 25.28
C ALA A 99 -1.70 -21.26 24.86
N ALA A 100 -0.85 -21.39 23.84
CA ALA A 100 -0.35 -22.69 23.37
C ALA A 100 0.50 -23.40 24.43
N VAL A 101 1.35 -22.66 25.16
CA VAL A 101 2.13 -23.20 26.28
C VAL A 101 1.24 -23.67 27.42
N ASN A 102 0.24 -22.86 27.80
CA ASN A 102 -0.72 -23.21 28.86
C ASN A 102 -1.58 -24.43 28.49
N ALA A 103 -1.82 -24.65 27.19
CA ALA A 103 -2.53 -25.82 26.67
C ALA A 103 -1.62 -27.06 26.49
N GLY A 104 -0.34 -27.00 26.89
CA GLY A 104 0.59 -28.13 26.80
C GLY A 104 1.09 -28.46 25.38
N ARG A 105 0.99 -27.52 24.43
CA ARG A 105 1.38 -27.76 23.03
C ARG A 105 2.90 -27.86 22.87
N ALA A 106 3.38 -28.91 22.20
CA ALA A 106 4.81 -29.17 22.00
C ALA A 106 5.54 -28.11 21.14
N SER A 107 4.81 -27.41 20.26
CA SER A 107 5.36 -26.34 19.42
C SER A 107 4.84 -24.98 19.88
N LYS A 108 5.77 -24.04 20.07
CA LYS A 108 5.46 -22.61 20.31
C LYS A 108 5.16 -21.83 19.02
N ARG A 109 5.28 -22.45 17.84
CA ARG A 109 4.98 -21.77 16.57
C ARG A 109 3.47 -21.65 16.39
N LEU A 110 3.02 -20.48 15.94
CA LEU A 110 1.64 -20.28 15.57
C LEU A 110 1.27 -21.22 14.42
N THR A 111 0.08 -21.79 14.53
CA THR A 111 -0.62 -22.42 13.42
C THR A 111 -0.93 -21.37 12.35
N THR A 112 -1.23 -21.84 11.14
CA THR A 112 -1.67 -20.98 10.04
C THR A 112 -2.89 -20.14 10.43
N ILE A 113 -3.87 -20.74 11.11
CA ILE A 113 -5.10 -20.05 11.53
C ILE A 113 -4.78 -18.97 12.58
N GLU A 114 -3.97 -19.29 13.60
CA GLU A 114 -3.52 -18.30 14.60
C GLU A 114 -2.76 -17.14 13.94
N SER A 115 -1.91 -17.43 12.95
CA SER A 115 -1.17 -16.42 12.19
C SER A 115 -2.12 -15.52 11.37
N MET A 116 -3.16 -16.10 10.79
CA MET A 116 -4.20 -15.36 10.05
C MET A 116 -5.02 -14.46 10.98
N ILE A 117 -5.39 -14.95 12.16
CA ILE A 117 -6.13 -14.16 13.16
C ILE A 117 -5.24 -13.03 13.69
N ALA A 118 -3.98 -13.32 14.02
CA ALA A 118 -3.01 -12.29 14.43
C ALA A 118 -2.83 -11.22 13.35
N GLY A 119 -2.72 -11.63 12.08
CA GLY A 119 -2.68 -10.72 10.94
C GLY A 119 -3.95 -9.89 10.78
N ALA A 120 -5.13 -10.46 11.03
CA ALA A 120 -6.41 -9.76 10.95
C ALA A 120 -6.60 -8.73 12.07
N ILE A 121 -6.21 -9.08 13.31
CA ILE A 121 -6.23 -8.14 14.45
C ILE A 121 -5.26 -6.99 14.20
N ALA A 122 -4.01 -7.31 13.83
CA ALA A 122 -3.00 -6.32 13.51
C ALA A 122 -3.42 -5.41 12.35
N GLY A 123 -3.97 -5.99 11.28
CA GLY A 123 -4.49 -5.25 10.13
C GLY A 123 -5.65 -4.33 10.51
N SER A 124 -6.58 -4.79 11.34
CA SER A 124 -7.72 -4.00 11.80
C SER A 124 -7.29 -2.82 12.68
N ALA A 125 -6.40 -3.06 13.65
CA ALA A 125 -5.83 -2.00 14.49
C ALA A 125 -5.06 -0.96 13.64
N THR A 126 -4.29 -1.44 12.65
CA THR A 126 -3.56 -0.60 11.71
C THR A 126 -4.52 0.28 10.91
N VAL A 127 -5.62 -0.27 10.39
CA VAL A 127 -6.63 0.51 9.67
C VAL A 127 -7.20 1.60 10.57
N LEU A 128 -7.64 1.26 11.79
CA LEU A 128 -8.27 2.23 12.70
C LEU A 128 -7.33 3.38 13.08
N LEU A 129 -6.05 3.08 13.32
CA LEU A 129 -5.07 4.07 13.78
C LEU A 129 -4.48 4.91 12.64
N THR A 130 -4.33 4.33 11.44
CA THR A 130 -3.63 5.00 10.33
C THR A 130 -4.56 5.57 9.26
N ASN A 131 -5.87 5.30 9.33
CA ASN A 131 -6.83 5.85 8.35
C ASN A 131 -6.71 7.37 8.17
N PRO A 132 -6.57 8.20 9.23
CA PRO A 132 -6.42 9.64 9.07
C PRO A 132 -5.25 10.05 8.16
N ILE A 133 -4.12 9.36 8.28
CA ILE A 133 -2.94 9.62 7.46
C ILE A 133 -3.22 9.29 5.99
N TRP A 134 -3.88 8.15 5.75
CA TRP A 134 -4.23 7.72 4.40
C TRP A 134 -5.30 8.59 3.76
N VAL A 135 -6.27 9.13 4.51
CA VAL A 135 -7.24 10.11 4.00
C VAL A 135 -6.53 11.38 3.55
N VAL A 136 -5.63 11.93 4.38
CA VAL A 136 -4.84 13.12 4.03
C VAL A 136 -3.96 12.85 2.80
N ASN A 137 -3.28 11.70 2.77
CA ASN A 137 -2.44 11.31 1.65
C ASN A 137 -3.24 11.19 0.35
N THR A 138 -4.36 10.44 0.35
CA THR A 138 -5.19 10.28 -0.84
C THR A 138 -5.66 11.64 -1.35
N ARG A 139 -6.12 12.54 -0.47
CA ARG A 139 -6.52 13.90 -0.89
C ARG A 139 -5.36 14.70 -1.47
N MET A 140 -4.16 14.61 -0.90
CA MET A 140 -2.98 15.26 -1.46
C MET A 140 -2.62 14.71 -2.86
N THR A 141 -2.70 13.39 -3.05
CA THR A 141 -2.37 12.73 -4.32
C THR A 141 -3.41 13.02 -5.41
N THR A 142 -4.69 13.13 -5.04
CA THR A 142 -5.80 13.32 -6.00
C THR A 142 -6.23 14.76 -6.18
N ARG A 143 -5.69 15.69 -5.38
CA ARG A 143 -6.03 17.10 -5.48
C ARG A 143 -5.72 17.58 -6.89
N LYS A 144 -6.76 18.04 -7.58
CA LYS A 144 -6.57 18.94 -8.71
C LYS A 144 -5.93 20.20 -8.15
N ARG A 145 -4.75 20.61 -8.63
CA ARG A 145 -4.29 21.98 -8.39
C ARG A 145 -5.44 22.88 -8.81
N HIS A 146 -5.96 23.68 -7.87
CA HIS A 146 -6.93 24.73 -8.20
C HIS A 146 -6.23 25.69 -9.16
N GLY A 147 -6.46 25.46 -10.44
CA GLY A 147 -6.30 26.42 -11.54
C GLY A 147 -7.55 26.45 -12.41
N GLU A 148 -8.69 25.95 -11.88
CA GLU A 148 -10.00 25.95 -12.53
C GLU A 148 -10.99 26.93 -11.84
N THR A 149 -10.51 27.89 -11.06
CA THR A 149 -11.24 29.15 -10.92
C THR A 149 -10.59 30.11 -11.91
N GLU A 150 -11.36 30.63 -12.85
CA GLU A 150 -10.95 31.61 -13.87
C GLU A 150 -10.23 32.84 -13.28
N GLU A 151 -10.26 33.02 -11.95
CA GLU A 151 -9.51 34.04 -11.21
C GLU A 151 -7.97 33.89 -11.25
N ALA A 152 -7.42 32.72 -11.55
CA ALA A 152 -5.97 32.50 -11.61
C ALA A 152 -5.33 32.85 -12.98
N LEU A 153 -6.13 33.31 -13.95
CA LEU A 153 -5.65 33.77 -15.26
C LEU A 153 -5.28 35.26 -15.28
N LEU A 154 -5.49 35.98 -14.17
CA LEU A 154 -5.06 37.37 -14.06
C LEU A 154 -3.52 37.45 -13.97
N PRO A 155 -2.85 38.17 -14.89
CA PRO A 155 -1.41 38.38 -14.82
C PRO A 155 -1.08 39.07 -13.49
N GLY A 156 -0.30 38.39 -12.64
CA GLY A 156 0.11 38.88 -11.31
C GLY A 156 -0.44 38.10 -10.11
N THR A 157 -1.35 37.14 -10.30
CA THR A 157 -1.77 36.26 -9.21
C THR A 157 -0.69 35.22 -8.91
N LYS A 158 -0.19 35.20 -7.66
CA LYS A 158 0.81 34.22 -7.21
C LYS A 158 0.21 32.83 -7.32
N ALA A 159 0.91 31.91 -7.99
CA ALA A 159 0.52 30.52 -8.07
C ALA A 159 0.15 29.99 -6.67
N PRO A 160 -1.02 29.33 -6.50
CA PRO A 160 -1.45 28.89 -5.18
C PRO A 160 -0.39 27.97 -4.57
N LYS A 161 0.07 28.32 -3.35
CA LYS A 161 1.07 27.54 -2.62
C LYS A 161 0.58 26.10 -2.47
N VAL A 162 1.41 25.13 -2.85
CA VAL A 162 1.14 23.70 -2.65
C VAL A 162 0.94 23.48 -1.15
N PRO A 163 -0.24 23.06 -0.69
CA PRO A 163 -0.46 22.94 0.75
C PRO A 163 0.35 21.79 1.32
N THR A 164 0.97 22.04 2.45
CA THR A 164 1.71 21.03 3.20
C THR A 164 0.73 19.97 3.72
N THR A 165 1.25 18.81 4.13
CA THR A 165 0.46 17.74 4.76
C THR A 165 -0.33 18.26 5.96
N VAL A 166 0.31 19.09 6.78
CA VAL A 166 -0.34 19.73 7.94
C VAL A 166 -1.41 20.72 7.50
N GLY A 167 -1.16 21.52 6.46
CA GLY A 167 -2.17 22.44 5.93
C GLY A 167 -3.40 21.71 5.39
N THR A 168 -3.22 20.57 4.74
CA THR A 168 -4.32 19.73 4.25
C THR A 168 -5.12 19.12 5.40
N LEU A 169 -4.44 18.65 6.45
CA LEU A 169 -5.08 18.14 7.66
C LEU A 169 -5.92 19.23 8.36
N LEU A 170 -5.36 20.41 8.57
CA LEU A 170 -6.06 21.53 9.22
C LEU A 170 -7.28 21.99 8.42
N ALA A 171 -7.15 22.08 7.09
CA ALA A 171 -8.27 22.39 6.21
C ALA A 171 -9.38 21.34 6.33
N LEU A 172 -9.04 20.06 6.32
CA LEU A 172 -10.01 18.96 6.46
C LEU A 172 -10.74 19.03 7.81
N LEU A 173 -10.01 19.25 8.90
CA LEU A 173 -10.59 19.39 10.24
C LEU A 173 -11.54 20.60 10.34
N LYS A 174 -11.18 21.72 9.70
CA LYS A 174 -11.98 22.94 9.69
C LYS A 174 -13.21 22.84 8.79
N ASP A 175 -13.06 22.30 7.59
CA ASP A 175 -14.06 22.37 6.53
C ASP A 175 -15.00 21.16 6.53
N GLU A 176 -14.55 19.99 7.00
CA GLU A 176 -15.34 18.74 6.97
C GLU A 176 -15.48 18.08 8.35
N GLY A 177 -14.68 18.52 9.32
CA GLY A 177 -14.69 17.99 10.68
C GLY A 177 -13.84 16.72 10.86
N PRO A 178 -13.61 16.30 12.11
CA PRO A 178 -12.75 15.17 12.44
C PRO A 178 -13.28 13.82 11.94
N GLN A 179 -14.59 13.68 11.73
CA GLN A 179 -15.17 12.44 11.21
C GLN A 179 -14.71 12.12 9.78
N ALA A 180 -14.36 13.13 8.98
CA ALA A 180 -13.88 12.94 7.61
C ALA A 180 -12.53 12.19 7.55
N LEU A 181 -11.74 12.21 8.64
CA LEU A 181 -10.51 11.42 8.75
C LEU A 181 -10.75 9.91 8.87
N PHE A 182 -11.99 9.50 9.18
CA PHE A 182 -12.42 8.11 9.27
C PHE A 182 -13.30 7.68 8.09
N SER A 183 -13.47 8.55 7.09
CA SER A 183 -14.08 8.17 5.82
C SER A 183 -13.31 7.01 5.19
N GLY A 184 -14.02 5.97 4.75
CA GLY A 184 -13.41 4.80 4.13
C GLY A 184 -12.87 3.73 5.09
N VAL A 185 -13.04 3.87 6.41
CA VAL A 185 -12.63 2.83 7.38
C VAL A 185 -13.31 1.50 7.13
N VAL A 186 -14.62 1.48 6.87
CA VAL A 186 -15.37 0.23 6.64
C VAL A 186 -14.84 -0.56 5.44
N PRO A 187 -14.71 0.01 4.22
CA PRO A 187 -14.08 -0.72 3.12
C PRO A 187 -12.61 -1.06 3.41
N ALA A 188 -11.87 -0.21 4.14
CA ALA A 188 -10.51 -0.52 4.54
C ALA A 188 -10.41 -1.74 5.48
N LEU A 189 -11.38 -1.94 6.39
CA LEU A 189 -11.45 -3.12 7.25
C LEU A 189 -11.78 -4.38 6.44
N VAL A 190 -12.67 -4.29 5.44
CA VAL A 190 -12.91 -5.41 4.51
C VAL A 190 -11.63 -5.80 3.79
N LEU A 191 -10.80 -4.82 3.39
CA LEU A 191 -9.53 -5.07 2.72
C LEU A 191 -8.49 -5.80 3.59
N VAL A 192 -8.67 -5.89 4.91
CA VAL A 192 -7.82 -6.70 5.79
C VAL A 192 -7.89 -8.19 5.43
N ILE A 193 -8.95 -8.64 4.76
CA ILE A 193 -9.06 -10.02 4.27
C ILE A 193 -8.16 -10.31 3.04
N ASN A 194 -7.60 -9.29 2.39
CA ASN A 194 -6.85 -9.48 1.14
C ASN A 194 -5.66 -10.46 1.29
N PRO A 195 -4.80 -10.36 2.32
CA PRO A 195 -3.72 -11.33 2.53
C PRO A 195 -4.21 -12.75 2.82
N ILE A 196 -5.36 -12.87 3.51
CA ILE A 196 -6.01 -14.16 3.79
C ILE A 196 -6.44 -14.81 2.47
N LEU A 197 -7.13 -14.07 1.59
CA LEU A 197 -7.52 -14.56 0.26
C LEU A 197 -6.31 -14.95 -0.57
N GLN A 198 -5.25 -14.11 -0.58
CA GLN A 198 -4.02 -14.41 -1.30
C GLN A 198 -3.40 -15.73 -0.84
N TYR A 199 -3.28 -15.95 0.48
CA TYR A 199 -2.74 -17.17 1.04
C TYR A 199 -3.62 -18.39 0.72
N THR A 200 -4.94 -18.29 0.89
CA THR A 200 -5.86 -19.38 0.58
C THR A 200 -5.77 -19.78 -0.89
N ILE A 201 -5.76 -18.82 -1.81
CA ILE A 201 -5.62 -19.09 -3.24
C ILE A 201 -4.26 -19.72 -3.54
N PHE A 202 -3.19 -19.20 -2.94
CA PHE A 202 -1.84 -19.77 -3.07
C PHE A 202 -1.79 -21.24 -2.65
N GLU A 203 -2.32 -21.58 -1.47
CA GLU A 203 -2.32 -22.96 -0.96
C GLU A 203 -3.16 -23.89 -1.84
N GLN A 204 -4.33 -23.44 -2.32
CA GLN A 204 -5.16 -24.24 -3.22
C GLN A 204 -4.44 -24.54 -4.54
N LEU A 205 -3.81 -23.52 -5.15
CA LEU A 205 -3.05 -23.70 -6.39
C LEU A 205 -1.82 -24.58 -6.18
N LYS A 206 -1.11 -24.39 -5.06
CA LYS A 206 0.07 -25.18 -4.69
C LYS A 206 -0.30 -26.65 -4.50
N ASN A 207 -1.36 -26.96 -3.74
CA ASN A 207 -1.82 -28.33 -3.49
C ASN A 207 -2.21 -29.06 -4.78
N VAL A 208 -2.80 -28.36 -5.76
CA VAL A 208 -3.12 -28.94 -7.07
C VAL A 208 -1.86 -29.26 -7.87
N LEU A 209 -0.86 -28.38 -7.82
CA LEU A 209 0.37 -28.53 -8.60
C LEU A 209 1.36 -29.52 -7.97
N GLU A 210 1.42 -29.60 -6.63
CA GLU A 210 2.25 -30.56 -5.89
C GLU A 210 1.90 -32.01 -6.23
N LYS A 211 0.63 -32.29 -6.56
CA LYS A 211 0.20 -33.62 -7.04
C LYS A 211 0.84 -34.01 -8.37
N LYS A 212 1.36 -33.05 -9.15
CA LYS A 212 1.89 -33.27 -10.50
C LYS A 212 3.38 -32.97 -10.63
N LYS A 213 3.93 -32.03 -9.87
CA LYS A 213 5.33 -31.59 -9.96
C LYS A 213 5.85 -31.08 -8.61
N ARG A 214 7.16 -31.20 -8.39
CA ARG A 214 7.83 -30.52 -7.28
C ARG A 214 7.76 -29.00 -7.47
N ILE A 215 7.42 -28.29 -6.40
CA ILE A 215 7.32 -26.82 -6.41
C ILE A 215 8.73 -26.23 -6.26
N THR A 216 9.23 -25.61 -7.33
CA THR A 216 10.47 -24.83 -7.27
C THR A 216 10.18 -23.44 -6.70
N PRO A 217 11.19 -22.72 -6.17
CA PRO A 217 11.01 -21.35 -5.68
C PRO A 217 10.38 -20.41 -6.73
N THR A 218 10.74 -20.56 -8.01
CA THR A 218 10.15 -19.79 -9.11
C THR A 218 8.67 -20.10 -9.30
N VAL A 219 8.27 -21.38 -9.21
CA VAL A 219 6.87 -21.78 -9.29
C VAL A 219 6.09 -21.25 -8.08
N ALA A 220 6.63 -21.37 -6.87
CA ALA A 220 6.00 -20.79 -5.67
C ALA A 220 5.82 -19.27 -5.80
N PHE A 221 6.83 -18.58 -6.34
CA PHE A 221 6.74 -17.15 -6.62
C PHE A 221 5.61 -16.81 -7.61
N LEU A 222 5.51 -17.54 -8.72
CA LEU A 222 4.45 -17.35 -9.71
C LEU A 222 3.06 -17.64 -9.13
N LEU A 223 2.92 -18.71 -8.34
CA LEU A 223 1.67 -19.02 -7.63
C LEU A 223 1.30 -17.91 -6.65
N GLY A 224 2.28 -17.36 -5.93
CA GLY A 224 2.07 -16.23 -5.02
C GLY A 224 1.64 -14.96 -5.77
N ALA A 225 2.24 -14.69 -6.93
CA ALA A 225 1.87 -13.57 -7.79
C ALA A 225 0.45 -13.73 -8.34
N LEU A 226 0.08 -14.92 -8.82
CA LEU A 226 -1.28 -15.23 -9.26
C LEU A 226 -2.28 -15.08 -8.11
N GLY A 227 -1.96 -15.64 -6.93
CA GLY A 227 -2.78 -15.48 -5.73
C GLY A 227 -3.02 -14.01 -5.38
N LYS A 228 -1.98 -13.18 -5.49
CA LYS A 228 -2.10 -11.73 -5.27
C LYS A 228 -3.00 -11.07 -6.30
N LEU A 229 -2.90 -11.44 -7.57
CA LEU A 229 -3.75 -10.89 -8.64
C LEU A 229 -5.22 -11.26 -8.41
N PHE A 230 -5.54 -12.53 -8.15
CA PHE A 230 -6.91 -12.96 -7.89
C PHE A 230 -7.49 -12.31 -6.63
N ALA A 231 -6.75 -12.31 -5.51
CA ALA A 231 -7.17 -11.64 -4.29
C ALA A 231 -7.40 -10.14 -4.50
N THR A 232 -6.50 -9.48 -5.24
CA THR A 232 -6.65 -8.07 -5.60
C THR A 232 -7.87 -7.85 -6.48
N SER A 233 -8.13 -8.67 -7.49
CA SER A 233 -9.32 -8.54 -8.35
C SER A 233 -10.62 -8.67 -7.56
N ILE A 234 -10.72 -9.63 -6.64
CA ILE A 234 -11.90 -9.82 -5.78
C ILE A 234 -12.11 -8.62 -4.85
N THR A 235 -11.01 -8.07 -4.31
CA THR A 235 -11.06 -6.97 -3.34
C THR A 235 -11.02 -5.58 -3.99
N TYR A 236 -10.77 -5.50 -5.30
CA TYR A 236 -10.59 -4.25 -6.03
C TYR A 236 -11.79 -3.29 -5.91
N PRO A 237 -13.06 -3.76 -5.97
CA PRO A 237 -14.21 -2.89 -5.74
C PRO A 237 -14.13 -2.12 -4.41
N TYR A 238 -13.66 -2.76 -3.34
CA TYR A 238 -13.48 -2.12 -2.03
C TYR A 238 -12.30 -1.15 -2.00
N ILE A 239 -11.24 -1.40 -2.79
CA ILE A 239 -10.13 -0.45 -2.98
C ILE A 239 -10.67 0.83 -3.61
N THR A 240 -11.46 0.72 -4.67
CA THR A 240 -12.04 1.88 -5.36
C THR A 240 -13.02 2.64 -4.49
N VAL A 241 -13.90 1.94 -3.76
CA VAL A 241 -14.85 2.57 -2.82
C VAL A 241 -14.09 3.31 -1.71
N LYS A 242 -13.06 2.68 -1.12
CA LYS A 242 -12.20 3.31 -0.11
C LYS A 242 -11.57 4.61 -0.65
N SER A 243 -10.93 4.55 -1.82
CA SER A 243 -10.27 5.72 -2.42
C SER A 243 -11.26 6.87 -2.68
N ARG A 244 -12.47 6.56 -3.15
CA ARG A 244 -13.52 7.57 -3.36
C ARG A 244 -14.05 8.16 -2.06
N MET A 245 -14.23 7.35 -1.02
CA MET A 245 -14.64 7.83 0.29
C MET A 245 -13.58 8.72 0.94
N HIS A 246 -12.28 8.45 0.73
CA HIS A 246 -11.20 9.31 1.24
C HIS A 246 -11.24 10.73 0.67
N VAL A 247 -11.72 10.91 -0.56
CA VAL A 247 -11.79 12.21 -1.24
C VAL A 247 -13.19 12.84 -1.20
N ALA A 248 -14.16 12.13 -0.62
CA ALA A 248 -15.53 12.61 -0.53
C ALA A 248 -15.59 13.83 0.39
N GLY A 249 -16.03 14.98 -0.14
CA GLY A 249 -16.12 16.23 0.61
C GLY A 249 -17.23 16.23 1.67
N ARG A 250 -17.56 17.41 2.19
CA ARG A 250 -18.50 17.63 3.33
C ARG A 250 -19.84 16.88 3.21
N ASP A 251 -20.42 16.77 2.00
CA ASP A 251 -21.68 16.05 1.75
C ASP A 251 -21.50 14.55 1.47
N GLY A 252 -20.30 14.13 1.06
CA GLY A 252 -19.98 12.73 0.76
C GLY A 252 -19.31 11.96 1.91
N GLY A 253 -18.71 12.66 2.88
CA GLY A 253 -18.01 12.04 4.02
C GLY A 253 -18.90 11.24 4.97
N LYS A 254 -20.23 11.43 4.90
CA LYS A 254 -21.22 10.66 5.68
C LYS A 254 -21.84 9.50 4.90
N GLU A 255 -21.45 9.30 3.66
CA GLU A 255 -22.01 8.23 2.83
C GLU A 255 -21.57 6.85 3.34
N SER A 256 -22.52 5.93 3.47
CA SER A 256 -22.22 4.55 3.83
C SER A 256 -21.53 3.81 2.67
N MET A 257 -20.72 2.80 2.97
CA MET A 257 -20.06 1.96 1.95
C MET A 257 -21.06 1.38 0.93
N VAL A 258 -22.24 0.95 1.40
CA VAL A 258 -23.30 0.39 0.54
C VAL A 258 -23.87 1.45 -0.40
N ASN A 259 -24.10 2.66 0.09
CA ASN A 259 -24.59 3.76 -0.75
C ASN A 259 -23.54 4.18 -1.77
N ALA A 260 -22.27 4.25 -1.38
CA ALA A 260 -21.16 4.53 -2.30
C ALA A 260 -21.07 3.46 -3.40
N MET A 261 -21.19 2.17 -3.06
CA MET A 261 -21.23 1.09 -4.04
C MET A 261 -22.44 1.20 -4.98
N LYS A 262 -23.64 1.45 -4.45
CA LYS A 262 -24.85 1.66 -5.27
C LYS A 262 -24.70 2.85 -6.21
N ARG A 263 -24.10 3.96 -5.76
CA ARG A 263 -23.82 5.13 -6.58
C ARG A 263 -22.87 4.80 -7.73
N ILE A 264 -21.75 4.13 -7.44
CA ILE A 264 -20.78 3.70 -8.47
C ILE A 264 -21.46 2.82 -9.52
N MET A 265 -22.24 1.82 -9.07
CA MET A 265 -22.95 0.93 -9.99
C MET A 265 -23.96 1.69 -10.86
N ARG A 266 -24.69 2.65 -10.29
CA ARG A 266 -25.70 3.44 -11.02
C ARG A 266 -25.08 4.43 -12.00
N GLU A 267 -23.96 5.06 -11.65
CA GLU A 267 -23.36 6.15 -12.45
C GLU A 267 -22.32 5.65 -13.46
N GLU A 268 -21.64 4.55 -13.17
CA GLU A 268 -20.47 4.09 -13.93
C GLU A 268 -20.49 2.59 -14.25
N GLY A 269 -21.51 1.86 -13.79
CA GLY A 269 -21.62 0.42 -13.97
C GLY A 269 -20.48 -0.37 -13.29
N THR A 270 -20.26 -1.59 -13.79
CA THR A 270 -19.23 -2.50 -13.26
C THR A 270 -17.81 -1.97 -13.52
N VAL A 271 -17.60 -1.27 -14.64
CA VAL A 271 -16.30 -0.68 -15.01
C VAL A 271 -15.83 0.35 -13.97
N GLY A 272 -16.76 1.10 -13.37
CA GLY A 272 -16.46 2.08 -12.32
C GLY A 272 -15.68 1.50 -11.13
N PHE A 273 -15.94 0.24 -10.77
CA PHE A 273 -15.24 -0.44 -9.67
C PHE A 273 -13.80 -0.80 -10.00
N TYR A 274 -13.46 -1.01 -11.28
CA TYR A 274 -12.15 -1.47 -11.73
C TYR A 274 -11.25 -0.35 -12.27
N LYS A 275 -11.67 0.91 -12.15
CA LYS A 275 -10.86 2.06 -12.54
C LYS A 275 -9.51 2.07 -11.81
N GLY A 276 -8.44 2.29 -12.57
CA GLY A 276 -7.06 2.31 -12.07
C GLY A 276 -6.41 0.93 -11.88
N ILE A 277 -7.07 -0.17 -12.25
CA ILE A 277 -6.52 -1.53 -12.06
C ILE A 277 -5.25 -1.75 -12.88
N GLY A 278 -5.20 -1.24 -14.12
CA GLY A 278 -4.02 -1.32 -14.99
C GLY A 278 -2.77 -0.72 -14.31
N PRO A 279 -2.77 0.59 -13.98
CA PRO A 279 -1.68 1.20 -13.23
C PRO A 279 -1.36 0.47 -11.93
N LYS A 280 -2.37 -0.04 -11.19
CA LYS A 280 -2.15 -0.76 -9.93
C LYS A 280 -1.40 -2.08 -10.12
N VAL A 281 -1.80 -2.87 -11.12
CA VAL A 281 -1.18 -4.15 -11.44
C VAL A 281 0.23 -3.94 -11.95
N THR A 282 0.43 -3.01 -12.90
CA THR A 282 1.76 -2.63 -13.40
C THR A 282 2.66 -2.16 -12.26
N GLN A 283 2.15 -1.30 -11.36
CA GLN A 283 2.85 -0.86 -10.16
C GLN A 283 3.29 -2.04 -9.29
N SER A 284 2.38 -2.97 -9.02
CA SER A 284 2.68 -4.12 -8.17
C SER A 284 3.75 -5.03 -8.80
N VAL A 285 3.67 -5.28 -10.10
CA VAL A 285 4.66 -6.11 -10.82
C VAL A 285 6.03 -5.43 -10.83
N LEU A 286 6.09 -4.15 -11.20
CA LEU A 286 7.36 -3.41 -11.27
C LEU A 286 7.98 -3.22 -9.88
N THR A 287 7.17 -2.97 -8.85
CA THR A 287 7.69 -2.83 -7.47
C THR A 287 8.32 -4.12 -7.00
N ALA A 288 7.72 -5.28 -7.30
CA ALA A 288 8.31 -6.56 -6.99
C ALA A 288 9.61 -6.77 -7.77
N ALA A 289 9.60 -6.54 -9.09
CA ALA A 289 10.78 -6.72 -9.94
C ALA A 289 11.97 -5.85 -9.47
N PHE A 290 11.73 -4.55 -9.23
CA PHE A 290 12.75 -3.64 -8.72
C PHE A 290 13.20 -3.99 -7.31
N LEU A 291 12.30 -4.45 -6.44
CA LEU A 291 12.68 -4.84 -5.08
C LEU A 291 13.66 -6.00 -5.11
N PHE A 292 13.41 -7.02 -5.94
CA PHE A 292 14.36 -8.13 -6.09
C PHE A 292 15.67 -7.67 -6.71
N ALA A 293 15.62 -6.92 -7.82
CA ALA A 293 16.82 -6.43 -8.49
C ALA A 293 17.70 -5.56 -7.58
N PHE A 294 17.11 -4.60 -6.85
CA PHE A 294 17.85 -3.73 -5.94
C PHE A 294 18.30 -4.45 -4.69
N LYS A 295 17.50 -5.35 -4.13
CA LYS A 295 17.91 -6.16 -2.98
C LYS A 295 19.17 -6.96 -3.30
N ASP A 296 19.22 -7.59 -4.47
CA ASP A 296 20.37 -8.41 -4.89
C ASP A 296 21.63 -7.55 -5.06
N VAL A 297 21.51 -6.41 -5.76
CA VAL A 297 22.63 -5.46 -5.95
C VAL A 297 23.11 -4.87 -4.62
N LEU A 298 22.20 -4.41 -3.77
CA LEU A 298 22.54 -3.81 -2.48
C LEU A 298 23.13 -4.83 -1.51
N TYR A 299 22.64 -6.07 -1.53
CA TYR A 299 23.20 -7.15 -0.72
C TYR A 299 24.64 -7.48 -1.15
N GLU A 300 24.89 -7.61 -2.46
CA GLU A 300 26.25 -7.81 -2.97
C GLU A 300 27.18 -6.65 -2.60
N GLN A 301 26.73 -5.41 -2.74
CA GLN A 301 27.53 -4.24 -2.36
C GLN A 301 27.83 -4.22 -0.86
N THR A 302 26.86 -4.56 -0.01
CA THR A 302 27.03 -4.62 1.44
C THR A 302 28.07 -5.66 1.84
N ILE A 303 28.04 -6.86 1.22
CA ILE A 303 29.06 -7.89 1.44
C ILE A 303 30.44 -7.44 0.96
N ARG A 304 30.53 -6.82 -0.23
CA ARG A 304 31.80 -6.30 -0.76
C ARG A 304 32.40 -5.22 0.14
N LEU A 305 31.59 -4.29 0.64
CA LEU A 305 32.03 -3.28 1.60
C LEU A 305 32.53 -3.92 2.90
N ARG A 306 31.79 -4.90 3.44
CA ARG A 306 32.19 -5.63 4.65
C ARG A 306 33.54 -6.32 4.47
N ARG A 307 33.76 -7.01 3.34
CA ARG A 307 35.05 -7.65 3.03
C ARG A 307 36.17 -6.62 2.96
N LYS A 308 35.95 -5.46 2.35
CA LYS A 308 36.97 -4.38 2.28
C LYS A 308 37.32 -3.79 3.65
N ILE A 309 36.33 -3.66 4.55
CA ILE A 309 36.55 -3.17 5.91
C ILE A 309 37.29 -4.23 6.74
N ALA A 310 36.93 -5.50 6.62
CA ALA A 310 37.58 -6.61 7.32
C ALA A 310 39.02 -6.88 6.84
N VAL A 311 39.39 -6.45 5.62
CA VAL A 311 40.77 -6.53 5.11
C VAL A 311 41.61 -5.31 5.53
N LYS A 312 40.97 -4.23 5.99
CA LYS A 312 41.63 -3.01 6.48
C LYS A 312 41.75 -2.93 8.01
N ALA A 313 41.11 -3.83 8.74
CA ALA A 313 41.15 -3.96 10.20
C ALA A 313 42.06 -5.13 10.58
#